data_AF-A0A1F9U8E2-F1
#
_entry.id   AF-A0A1F9U8E2-F1
#
_cell.length_a   1.000
_cell.length_b   1.000
_cell.length_c   1.000
_cell.angle_alpha   90.00
_cell.angle_beta   90.00
_cell.angle_gamma   90.00
#
_symmetry.space_group_name_H-M   'P 1'
#
loop_
_entity.id
_entity.type
_entity.pdbx_description
1 polymer ?
#
loop_
_entity_poly.entity_id
_entity_poly.type
_entity_poly.pdbx_seq_one_letter_code
_entity_poly.pdbx_strand_id
1 'polypeptide(L)'
;MKKNVIAPFDRDVVKHLKRDPEYAAAYLEELAKAPLPLQLAILRRIRGFTQEKMAAGLHVKQAYISKLEKLGSNHLVRNYEKAARMLHGRIAIIPEGMKLVPA
;
A
#
# COMPACT_ATOMS: atom_id res chain seq x y z
N MET A 1 -13.54 -21.84 -0.82
CA MET A 1 -12.61 -20.98 -0.04
C MET A 1 -11.43 -20.57 -0.94
N LYS A 2 -11.39 -19.33 -1.44
CA LYS A 2 -10.24 -18.86 -2.24
C LYS A 2 -9.11 -18.47 -1.28
N LYS A 3 -7.99 -19.20 -1.32
CA LYS A 3 -6.80 -18.95 -0.50
C LYS A 3 -6.34 -17.50 -0.70
N ASN A 4 -6.17 -16.76 0.39
CA ASN A 4 -5.41 -15.50 0.39
C ASN A 4 -3.98 -15.86 0.01
N VAL A 5 -3.61 -15.73 -1.27
CA VAL A 5 -2.24 -15.97 -1.70
C VAL A 5 -1.58 -14.60 -1.86
N ILE A 6 -1.07 -14.06 -0.75
CA ILE A 6 0.03 -13.10 -0.82
C ILE A 6 1.10 -13.77 -1.70
N ALA A 7 1.54 -13.09 -2.77
CA ALA A 7 2.52 -13.66 -3.68
C ALA A 7 3.80 -14.02 -2.91
N PRO A 8 4.58 -15.04 -3.34
CA PRO A 8 5.80 -15.43 -2.65
C PRO A 8 6.76 -14.25 -2.40
N PHE A 9 6.90 -13.36 -3.39
CA PHE A 9 7.66 -12.12 -3.26
C PHE A 9 7.12 -11.19 -2.17
N ASP A 10 5.83 -10.87 -2.20
CA ASP A 10 5.22 -9.97 -1.20
C ASP A 10 5.31 -10.56 0.22
N ARG A 11 5.27 -11.90 0.35
CA ARG A 11 5.44 -12.59 1.64
C ARG A 11 6.86 -12.44 2.16
N ASP A 12 7.85 -12.53 1.28
CA ASP A 12 9.25 -12.38 1.64
C ASP A 12 9.55 -10.93 2.05
N VAL A 13 9.00 -9.94 1.32
CA VAL A 13 9.04 -8.53 1.71
C VAL A 13 8.48 -8.33 3.12
N VAL A 14 7.27 -8.85 3.42
CA VAL A 14 6.67 -8.75 4.77
C VAL A 14 7.56 -9.37 5.84
N LYS A 15 8.24 -10.47 5.53
CA LYS A 15 9.15 -11.15 6.46
C LYS A 15 10.39 -10.29 6.74
N HIS A 16 11.00 -9.71 5.73
CA HIS A 16 12.17 -8.84 5.87
C HIS A 16 11.82 -7.53 6.60
N LEU A 17 10.69 -6.90 6.25
CA LEU A 17 10.18 -5.71 6.95
C LEU A 17 10.03 -5.88 8.46
N LYS A 18 9.80 -7.11 8.95
CA LYS A 18 9.63 -7.42 10.38
C LYS A 18 10.91 -7.81 11.11
N ARG A 19 11.93 -8.28 10.39
CA ARG A 19 13.11 -8.93 10.98
C ARG A 19 14.38 -8.11 10.79
N ASP A 20 14.39 -7.22 9.82
CA ASP A 20 15.56 -6.46 9.41
C ASP A 20 15.19 -4.96 9.38
N PRO A 21 15.53 -4.20 10.43
CA PRO A 21 15.27 -2.77 10.52
C PRO A 21 15.94 -1.95 9.41
N GLU A 22 17.13 -2.36 8.95
CA GLU A 22 17.85 -1.67 7.88
C GLU A 22 17.14 -1.85 6.53
N TYR A 23 16.74 -3.09 6.23
CA TYR A 23 15.88 -3.38 5.08
C TYR A 23 14.57 -2.60 5.15
N ALA A 24 13.93 -2.56 6.33
CA ALA A 24 12.67 -1.86 6.51
C ALA A 24 12.81 -0.36 6.26
N ALA A 25 13.86 0.27 6.78
CA ALA A 25 14.15 1.68 6.53
C ALA A 25 14.38 1.97 5.04
N ALA A 26 15.24 1.18 4.38
CA ALA A 26 15.52 1.34 2.95
C ALA A 26 14.27 1.12 2.09
N TYR A 27 13.46 0.10 2.39
CA TYR A 27 12.22 -0.18 1.68
C TYR A 27 11.21 0.95 1.83
N LEU A 28 11.02 1.46 3.04
CA LEU A 28 10.07 2.55 3.31
C LEU A 28 10.53 3.87 2.67
N GLU A 29 11.85 4.11 2.61
CA GLU A 29 12.42 5.28 1.92
C GLU A 29 12.15 5.23 0.41
N GLU A 30 12.37 4.09 -0.24
CA GLU A 30 12.03 3.93 -1.66
C GLU A 30 10.52 3.98 -1.91
N LEU A 31 9.72 3.38 -1.02
CA LEU A 31 8.26 3.47 -1.10
C LEU A 31 7.77 4.92 -1.00
N ALA A 32 8.37 5.74 -0.12
CA ALA A 32 7.98 7.13 0.06
C ALA A 32 8.22 7.99 -1.21
N LYS A 33 9.20 7.63 -2.04
CA LYS A 33 9.48 8.27 -3.33
C LYS A 33 8.49 7.89 -4.43
N ALA A 34 7.78 6.77 -4.28
CA ALA A 34 6.84 6.29 -5.28
C ALA A 34 5.57 7.17 -5.33
N PRO A 35 4.89 7.30 -6.48
CA PRO A 35 3.60 7.96 -6.56
C PRO A 35 2.55 7.30 -5.66
N LEU A 36 1.65 8.09 -5.08
CA LEU A 36 0.60 7.62 -4.17
C LEU A 36 -0.23 6.42 -4.68
N PRO A 37 -0.63 6.34 -5.99
CA PRO A 37 -1.28 5.15 -6.53
C PRO A 37 -0.48 3.86 -6.36
N LEU A 38 0.83 3.94 -6.59
CA LEU A 38 1.73 2.79 -6.49
C LEU A 38 1.95 2.39 -5.03
N GLN A 39 2.11 3.37 -4.14
CA GLN A 39 2.21 3.12 -2.70
C GLN A 39 0.98 2.35 -2.19
N LEU A 40 -0.23 2.75 -2.62
CA LEU A 40 -1.46 2.08 -2.24
C LEU A 40 -1.53 0.63 -2.77
N ALA A 41 -1.15 0.41 -4.03
CA ALA A 41 -1.13 -0.92 -4.63
C ALA A 41 -0.14 -1.86 -3.94
N ILE A 42 1.02 -1.35 -3.53
CA ILE A 42 2.01 -2.08 -2.74
C ILE A 42 1.43 -2.44 -1.36
N LEU A 43 0.88 -1.46 -0.64
CA LEU A 43 0.25 -1.69 0.67
C LEU A 43 -0.85 -2.75 0.58
N ARG A 44 -1.72 -2.68 -0.44
CA ARG A 44 -2.80 -3.65 -0.66
C ARG A 44 -2.25 -5.08 -0.78
N ARG A 45 -1.19 -5.27 -1.58
CA ARG A 45 -0.55 -6.57 -1.80
C ARG A 45 0.10 -7.13 -0.55
N ILE A 46 0.88 -6.31 0.17
CA ILE A 46 1.53 -6.65 1.44
C ILE A 46 0.49 -7.06 2.50
N ARG A 47 -0.68 -6.42 2.50
CA ARG A 47 -1.82 -6.77 3.37
C ARG A 47 -2.64 -7.98 2.89
N GLY A 48 -2.30 -8.57 1.74
CA GLY A 48 -2.99 -9.74 1.19
C GLY A 48 -4.40 -9.46 0.68
N PHE A 49 -4.66 -8.24 0.19
CA PHE A 49 -5.93 -7.89 -0.43
C PHE A 49 -5.82 -7.97 -1.96
N THR A 50 -6.79 -8.62 -2.59
CA THR A 50 -7.01 -8.46 -4.03
C THR A 50 -7.76 -7.15 -4.31
N GLN A 51 -7.79 -6.70 -5.57
CA GLN A 51 -8.55 -5.50 -5.93
C GLN A 51 -10.05 -5.70 -5.64
N GLU A 52 -10.58 -6.89 -5.88
CA GLU A 52 -11.97 -7.26 -5.59
C GLU A 52 -12.28 -7.17 -4.10
N LYS A 53 -11.39 -7.71 -3.26
CA LYS A 53 -11.57 -7.70 -1.80
C LYS A 53 -11.54 -6.28 -1.24
N MET A 54 -10.63 -5.44 -1.76
CA MET A 54 -10.58 -4.02 -1.41
C MET A 54 -11.83 -3.28 -1.89
N ALA A 55 -12.27 -3.54 -3.12
CA ALA A 55 -13.48 -2.93 -3.68
C ALA A 55 -14.73 -3.28 -2.85
N ALA A 56 -14.85 -4.55 -2.43
CA ALA A 56 -15.93 -5.01 -1.57
C ALA A 56 -15.93 -4.29 -0.21
N GLY A 57 -14.76 -4.15 0.43
CA GLY A 57 -14.65 -3.47 1.72
C GLY A 57 -14.85 -1.94 1.65
N LEU A 58 -14.68 -1.34 0.47
CA LEU A 58 -14.96 0.07 0.22
C LEU A 58 -16.35 0.32 -0.39
N HIS A 59 -17.14 -0.73 -0.64
CA HIS A 59 -18.43 -0.66 -1.35
C HIS A 59 -18.35 0.06 -2.71
N VAL A 60 -17.31 -0.24 -3.49
CA VAL A 60 -17.08 0.29 -4.84
C VAL A 60 -16.88 -0.83 -5.86
N LYS A 61 -16.89 -0.49 -7.14
CA LYS A 61 -16.58 -1.45 -8.21
C LYS A 61 -15.08 -1.73 -8.27
N GLN A 62 -14.66 -2.96 -8.62
CA GLN A 62 -13.25 -3.30 -8.82
C GLN A 62 -12.52 -2.36 -9.78
N ALA A 63 -13.21 -1.93 -10.86
CA ALA A 63 -12.67 -0.97 -11.83
C ALA A 63 -12.29 0.38 -11.18
N TYR A 64 -12.95 0.78 -10.09
CA TYR A 64 -12.57 1.97 -9.33
C TYR A 64 -11.21 1.77 -8.65
N ILE A 65 -10.96 0.62 -8.04
CA ILE A 65 -9.66 0.30 -7.42
C ILE A 65 -8.56 0.26 -8.47
N SER A 66 -8.82 -0.36 -9.63
CA SER A 66 -7.87 -0.38 -10.75
C SER A 66 -7.50 1.04 -11.21
N LYS A 67 -8.47 1.95 -11.30
CA LYS A 67 -8.21 3.36 -11.63
C LYS A 67 -7.47 4.10 -10.51
N LEU A 68 -7.80 3.81 -9.25
CA LEU A 68 -7.16 4.43 -8.09
C LEU A 68 -5.67 4.07 -7.99
N GLU A 69 -5.31 2.84 -8.36
CA GLU A 69 -3.94 2.33 -8.34
C GLU A 69 -3.13 2.64 -9.61
N LYS A 70 -3.77 3.22 -10.63
CA LYS A 70 -3.11 3.54 -11.90
C LYS A 70 -2.20 4.77 -11.75
N LEU A 71 -1.00 4.70 -12.32
CA LEU A 71 -0.11 5.86 -12.45
C LEU A 71 -0.82 7.00 -13.21
N GLY A 72 -0.66 8.23 -12.71
CA GLY A 72 -1.36 9.41 -13.24
C GLY A 72 -2.84 9.52 -12.83
N SER A 73 -3.30 8.68 -11.89
CA SER A 73 -4.64 8.80 -11.32
C SER A 73 -4.86 10.16 -10.65
N ASN A 74 -5.95 10.84 -11.01
CA ASN A 74 -6.34 12.18 -10.55
C ASN A 74 -7.41 12.14 -9.44
N HIS A 75 -7.56 11.01 -8.74
CA HIS A 75 -8.51 10.91 -7.64
C HIS A 75 -8.14 11.84 -6.48
N LEU A 76 -9.15 12.29 -5.73
CA LEU A 76 -8.95 13.09 -4.52
C LEU A 76 -8.15 12.32 -3.46
N VAL A 77 -7.27 13.01 -2.73
CA VAL A 77 -6.48 12.45 -1.60
C VAL A 77 -7.36 11.73 -0.58
N ARG A 78 -8.57 12.24 -0.31
CA ARG A 78 -9.58 11.61 0.57
C ARG A 78 -9.89 10.16 0.18
N ASN A 79 -9.86 9.82 -1.11
CA ASN A 79 -10.14 8.46 -1.57
C ASN A 79 -8.97 7.51 -1.24
N TYR A 80 -7.73 7.98 -1.44
CA TYR A 80 -6.55 7.26 -1.00
C TYR A 80 -6.51 7.10 0.52
N GLU A 81 -6.95 8.10 1.27
CA GLU A 81 -6.98 8.04 2.74
C GLU A 81 -8.00 6.99 3.24
N LYS A 82 -9.19 6.93 2.64
CA LYS A 82 -10.19 5.88 2.94
C LYS A 82 -9.64 4.48 2.63
N ALA A 83 -9.02 4.35 1.46
CA ALA A 83 -8.39 3.12 1.00
C ALA A 83 -7.23 2.66 1.92
N ALA A 84 -6.34 3.58 2.30
CA ALA A 84 -5.25 3.31 3.23
C ALA A 84 -5.78 2.89 4.60
N ARG A 85 -6.79 3.58 5.15
CA ARG A 85 -7.40 3.22 6.43
C ARG A 85 -8.01 1.82 6.43
N MET A 86 -8.71 1.44 5.37
CA MET A 86 -9.22 0.07 5.21
C MET A 86 -8.10 -0.98 5.28
N LEU A 87 -6.91 -0.63 4.79
CA LEU A 87 -5.72 -1.49 4.80
C LEU A 87 -4.86 -1.34 6.08
N HIS A 88 -5.38 -0.70 7.13
CA HIS A 88 -4.65 -0.35 8.35
C HIS A 88 -3.35 0.42 8.06
N GLY A 89 -3.41 1.35 7.11
CA GLY A 89 -2.37 2.31 6.78
C GLY A 89 -2.87 3.74 6.96
N ARG A 90 -1.97 4.70 6.75
CA ARG A 90 -2.24 6.14 6.79
C ARG A 90 -1.42 6.85 5.73
N ILE A 91 -1.90 8.01 5.29
CA ILE A 91 -1.12 8.92 4.45
C ILE A 91 -0.35 9.85 5.38
N ALA A 92 0.91 10.11 5.05
CA ALA A 92 1.76 11.06 5.77
C ALA A 92 2.39 12.03 4.78
N ILE A 93 2.58 13.28 5.24
CA ILE A 93 3.43 14.26 4.57
C ILE A 93 4.75 14.25 5.33
N ILE A 94 5.84 14.00 4.60
CA ILE A 94 7.18 13.91 5.17
C ILE A 94 7.98 15.09 4.62
N PRO A 95 8.51 15.98 5.48
CA PRO A 95 9.39 17.05 5.04
C PRO A 95 10.61 16.51 4.31
N GLU A 96 11.13 17.28 3.35
CA GLU A 96 12.38 16.93 2.66
C GLU A 96 13.53 16.73 3.65
N GLY A 97 14.36 15.72 3.41
CA GLY A 97 15.48 15.35 4.28
C GLY A 97 15.09 14.54 5.53
N MET A 98 13.80 14.35 5.82
CA MET A 98 13.34 13.46 6.89
C MET A 98 13.02 12.06 6.38
N LYS A 99 13.15 11.06 7.25
CA LYS A 99 12.85 9.66 6.95
C LYS A 99 11.84 9.10 7.95
N LEU A 100 10.97 8.21 7.47
CA LEU A 100 10.14 7.40 8.34
C LEU A 100 10.98 6.25 8.90
N VAL A 101 11.11 6.21 10.22
CA VAL A 101 11.78 5.10 10.92
C VAL A 101 10.70 4.19 11.51
N PRO A 102 10.74 2.87 11.26
CA PRO A 102 9.90 1.92 11.97
C PRO A 102 10.09 2.07 13.49
N ALA A 103 8.99 2.01 14.24
CA ALA A 103 9.03 1.99 15.71
C ALA A 103 9.43 0.60 16.24
#